data_AF-A0A963EJA7-F1
#
_entry.id   AF-A0A963EJA7-F1
#
_cell.length_a   1.000
_cell.length_b   1.000
_cell.length_c   1.000
_cell.angle_alpha   90.00
_cell.angle_beta   90.00
_cell.angle_gamma   90.00
#
_symmetry.space_group_name_H-M   'P 1'
#
loop_
_entity.id
_entity.type
_entity.pdbx_description
1 polymer ?
#
loop_
_entity_poly.entity_id
_entity_poly.type
_entity_poly.pdbx_seq_one_letter_code
_entity_poly.pdbx_strand_id
1 'polypeptide(L)'
;MGNTKGFGLLLLGITAIAQPGFADQVIADDVIAQSSLCVGTTCADGEDFGFDTMRIKADSPQVLFDDTSNSGSFPNQDWLMGTGDDNVAAGATFFVRNVTNALNVLQMAPEGHVAIGAGSELVAGAISVGSLGNERRVTHAADAIDDHDAVTLGQANALLDDEVADIQASIADLNARLDAILLEIAP
;
A
#
# COMPACT_ATOMS: atom_id res chain seq x y z
N MET A 1 51.54 74.56 -30.14
CA MET A 1 52.47 73.44 -29.95
C MET A 1 52.45 73.06 -28.47
N GLY A 2 52.07 71.83 -28.14
CA GLY A 2 52.00 71.34 -26.74
C GLY A 2 51.03 70.18 -26.58
N ASN A 3 51.54 68.95 -26.72
CA ASN A 3 50.81 67.70 -26.93
C ASN A 3 50.20 67.01 -25.68
N THR A 4 49.24 66.13 -25.98
CA THR A 4 48.97 64.76 -25.43
C THR A 4 48.33 64.51 -24.04
N LYS A 5 47.07 64.01 -24.10
CA LYS A 5 46.51 62.69 -23.66
C LYS A 5 46.62 62.17 -22.21
N GLY A 6 45.49 61.61 -21.73
CA GLY A 6 45.40 60.54 -20.70
C GLY A 6 44.19 60.72 -19.77
N PHE A 7 42.98 60.26 -20.07
CA PHE A 7 42.43 58.88 -19.94
C PHE A 7 42.35 58.36 -18.49
N GLY A 8 41.18 58.58 -17.87
CA GLY A 8 40.32 57.58 -17.23
C GLY A 8 40.81 56.80 -16.00
N LEU A 9 39.97 56.76 -14.96
CA LEU A 9 39.43 55.49 -14.43
C LEU A 9 38.20 55.77 -13.55
N LEU A 10 37.00 55.45 -14.05
CA LEU A 10 35.78 55.43 -13.25
C LEU A 10 35.73 54.07 -12.56
N LEU A 11 35.91 54.04 -11.24
CA LEU A 11 35.88 52.83 -10.43
C LEU A 11 34.42 52.38 -10.23
N LEU A 12 33.90 51.55 -11.15
CA LEU A 12 32.66 50.81 -10.90
C LEU A 12 32.96 49.70 -9.88
N GLY A 13 32.55 49.92 -8.63
CA GLY A 13 32.55 48.89 -7.60
C GLY A 13 31.59 47.76 -7.99
N ILE A 14 32.13 46.65 -8.47
CA ILE A 14 31.40 45.40 -8.67
C ILE A 14 31.12 44.81 -7.29
N THR A 15 29.89 44.94 -6.80
CA THR A 15 29.38 44.11 -5.71
C THR A 15 29.21 42.70 -6.24
N ALA A 16 30.15 41.80 -5.94
CA ALA A 16 30.01 40.38 -6.21
C ALA A 16 28.87 39.83 -5.35
N ILE A 17 27.73 39.57 -5.99
CA ILE A 17 26.60 38.87 -5.37
C ILE A 17 27.00 37.40 -5.31
N ALA A 18 27.40 36.91 -4.14
CA ALA A 18 27.69 35.49 -3.93
C ALA A 18 26.40 34.70 -4.17
N GLN A 19 26.37 33.90 -5.25
CA GLN A 19 25.29 32.93 -5.47
C GLN A 19 25.51 31.78 -4.48
N PRO A 20 24.48 31.34 -3.72
CA PRO A 20 24.61 30.12 -2.94
C PRO A 20 24.86 28.96 -3.90
N GLY A 21 26.01 28.30 -3.78
CA GLY A 21 26.28 27.07 -4.50
C GLY A 21 25.42 25.94 -3.92
N PHE A 22 24.65 25.25 -4.76
CA PHE A 22 23.94 24.02 -4.38
C PHE A 22 24.93 22.85 -4.34
N ALA A 23 25.82 22.84 -3.35
CA ALA A 23 26.66 21.69 -3.09
C ALA A 23 25.95 20.78 -2.08
N ASP A 24 25.77 19.51 -2.44
CA ASP A 24 25.20 18.52 -1.54
C ASP A 24 26.21 18.15 -0.45
N GLN A 25 25.71 17.94 0.77
CA GLN A 25 26.53 17.36 1.82
C GLN A 25 26.62 15.84 1.60
N VAL A 26 27.80 15.38 1.20
CA VAL A 26 28.10 13.95 1.08
C VAL A 26 28.94 13.52 2.27
N ILE A 27 28.44 12.54 3.02
CA ILE A 27 29.20 11.89 4.10
C ILE A 27 29.66 10.55 3.55
N ALA A 28 30.96 10.42 3.29
CA ALA A 28 31.53 9.30 2.53
C ALA A 28 31.63 7.97 3.30
N ASP A 29 31.11 7.95 4.53
CA ASP A 29 31.11 6.81 5.44
C ASP A 29 29.78 6.77 6.21
N ASP A 30 29.64 5.89 7.18
CA ASP A 30 28.45 5.75 8.01
C ASP A 30 28.09 7.05 8.77
N VAL A 31 26.79 7.34 8.83
CA VAL A 31 26.25 8.44 9.64
C VAL A 31 25.58 7.88 10.88
N ILE A 32 26.15 8.18 12.06
CA ILE A 32 25.59 7.80 13.35
C ILE A 32 25.07 9.07 14.05
N ALA A 33 23.75 9.25 14.04
CA ALA A 33 23.08 10.29 14.82
C ALA A 33 22.75 9.77 16.23
N GLN A 34 23.32 10.40 17.26
CA GLN A 34 22.98 10.09 18.66
C GLN A 34 21.71 10.86 19.04
N SER A 35 20.68 10.15 19.52
CA SER A 35 19.30 10.63 19.75
C SER A 35 18.42 10.60 18.50
N SER A 36 18.14 11.74 17.86
CA SER A 36 17.06 11.85 16.88
C SER A 36 17.45 12.63 15.62
N LEU A 37 16.85 12.25 14.48
CA LEU A 37 17.06 12.89 13.18
C LEU A 37 15.72 13.43 12.64
N CYS A 38 15.69 14.69 12.20
CA CYS A 38 14.58 15.22 11.40
C CYS A 38 15.02 15.41 9.94
N VAL A 39 14.23 14.91 9.01
CA VAL A 39 14.45 15.08 7.56
C VAL A 39 13.19 15.67 6.92
N GLY A 40 13.35 16.70 6.10
CA GLY A 40 12.27 17.31 5.33
C GLY A 40 12.20 18.82 5.49
N THR A 41 11.44 19.47 4.61
CA THR A 41 11.39 20.92 4.46
C THR A 41 10.73 21.65 5.62
N THR A 42 10.04 20.91 6.50
CA THR A 42 9.29 21.46 7.64
C THR A 42 9.90 21.09 9.00
N CYS A 43 11.12 20.55 9.01
CA CYS A 43 11.93 20.44 10.22
C CYS A 43 12.29 21.83 10.77
N ALA A 44 12.27 21.99 12.09
CA ALA A 44 12.57 23.26 12.76
C ALA A 44 13.81 23.16 13.66
N ASP A 45 14.51 24.29 13.85
CA ASP A 45 15.57 24.39 14.86
C ASP A 45 14.99 24.34 16.27
N GLY A 46 15.63 23.59 17.17
CA GLY A 46 15.15 23.35 18.53
C GLY A 46 13.89 22.49 18.65
N GLU A 47 13.59 21.64 17.66
CA GLU A 47 12.40 20.78 17.68
C GLU A 47 12.46 19.75 18.84
N ASP A 48 11.33 19.56 19.53
CA ASP A 48 11.19 18.54 20.57
C ASP A 48 10.79 17.20 19.93
N PHE A 49 11.69 16.22 20.00
CA PHE A 49 11.53 14.90 19.43
C PHE A 49 10.70 13.93 20.30
N GLY A 50 10.49 14.22 21.59
CA GLY A 50 9.85 13.27 22.49
C GLY A 50 10.54 11.89 22.47
N PHE A 51 9.80 10.86 22.05
CA PHE A 51 10.31 9.49 21.90
C PHE A 51 10.68 9.10 20.46
N ASP A 52 10.54 10.01 19.49
CA ASP A 52 10.80 9.70 18.09
C ASP A 52 12.31 9.69 17.81
N THR A 53 12.80 8.58 17.25
CA THR A 53 14.21 8.47 16.80
C THR A 53 14.43 9.11 15.43
N MET A 54 13.41 9.12 14.58
CA MET A 54 13.45 9.76 13.26
C MET A 54 12.10 10.39 12.93
N ARG A 55 12.12 11.63 12.47
CA ARG A 55 10.96 12.34 11.94
C ARG A 55 11.16 12.69 10.48
N ILE A 56 10.16 12.41 9.67
CA ILE A 56 10.13 12.82 8.26
C ILE A 56 8.97 13.79 8.11
N LYS A 57 9.25 15.05 7.76
CA LYS A 57 8.25 16.11 7.75
C LYS A 57 8.17 16.78 6.37
N ALA A 58 7.08 16.52 5.68
CA ALA A 58 6.68 17.09 4.40
C ALA A 58 5.15 17.01 4.29
N ASP A 59 4.55 17.58 3.24
CA ASP A 59 3.11 17.46 2.99
C ASP A 59 2.70 15.99 2.73
N SER A 60 3.54 15.24 2.00
CA SER A 60 3.43 13.79 1.80
C SER A 60 4.78 13.12 2.09
N PRO A 61 5.10 12.80 3.37
CA PRO A 61 6.40 12.25 3.74
C PRO A 61 6.55 10.81 3.27
N GLN A 62 7.68 10.53 2.61
CA GLN A 62 7.94 9.26 1.94
C GLN A 62 9.39 8.83 2.12
N VAL A 63 9.62 7.52 2.06
CA VAL A 63 10.94 6.88 2.02
C VAL A 63 10.98 5.98 0.78
N LEU A 64 11.87 6.31 -0.15
CA LEU A 64 12.15 5.51 -1.33
C LEU A 64 13.30 4.55 -1.04
N PHE A 65 13.06 3.27 -1.34
CA PHE A 65 14.06 2.22 -1.43
C PHE A 65 14.33 1.99 -2.91
N ASP A 66 15.41 2.61 -3.40
CA ASP A 66 15.89 2.53 -4.78
C ASP A 66 16.90 1.37 -4.89
N ASP A 67 16.51 0.30 -5.59
CA ASP A 67 17.34 -0.87 -5.80
C ASP A 67 18.23 -0.68 -7.03
N THR A 68 19.42 -0.13 -6.80
CA THR A 68 20.41 0.17 -7.85
C THR A 68 21.14 -1.07 -8.40
N SER A 69 20.72 -2.28 -8.03
CA SER A 69 21.29 -3.54 -8.50
C SER A 69 21.15 -3.68 -10.03
N ASN A 70 22.27 -3.97 -10.71
CA ASN A 70 22.32 -4.03 -12.18
C ASN A 70 22.79 -5.39 -12.74
N SER A 71 23.08 -6.36 -11.87
CA SER A 71 23.36 -7.73 -12.27
C SER A 71 22.04 -8.47 -12.50
N GLY A 72 21.94 -9.24 -13.60
CA GLY A 72 20.76 -10.08 -13.88
C GLY A 72 20.50 -11.20 -12.86
N SER A 73 21.40 -11.38 -11.88
CA SER A 73 21.24 -12.31 -10.76
C SER A 73 20.51 -11.73 -9.55
N PHE A 74 20.33 -10.41 -9.48
CA PHE A 74 19.67 -9.75 -8.36
C PHE A 74 18.32 -9.19 -8.79
N PRO A 75 17.31 -9.20 -7.89
CA PRO A 75 16.14 -8.36 -8.04
C PRO A 75 16.54 -6.88 -8.20
N ASN A 76 15.68 -6.09 -8.83
CA ASN A 76 15.87 -4.66 -9.08
C ASN A 76 14.54 -3.91 -8.90
N GLN A 77 13.83 -4.23 -7.82
CA GLN A 77 12.48 -3.74 -7.58
C GLN A 77 12.52 -2.61 -6.57
N ASP A 78 12.00 -1.46 -6.98
CA ASP A 78 11.97 -0.25 -6.18
C ASP A 78 10.70 -0.20 -5.35
N TRP A 79 10.85 0.19 -4.08
CA TRP A 79 9.75 0.27 -3.13
C TRP A 79 9.66 1.66 -2.54
N LEU A 80 8.45 2.16 -2.40
CA LEU A 80 8.16 3.42 -1.73
C LEU A 80 7.20 3.13 -0.60
N MET A 81 7.52 3.64 0.57
CA MET A 81 6.56 3.70 1.67
C MET A 81 6.36 5.14 2.09
N GLY A 82 5.18 5.46 2.58
CA GLY A 82 4.93 6.79 3.09
C GLY A 82 3.49 7.01 3.46
N THR A 83 3.19 8.27 3.73
CA THR A 83 1.83 8.75 3.93
C THR A 83 1.54 9.85 2.93
N GLY A 84 0.32 9.90 2.40
CA GLY A 84 -0.06 10.92 1.44
C GLY A 84 -1.55 10.95 1.16
N ASP A 85 -1.99 12.10 0.65
CA ASP A 85 -3.37 12.42 0.25
C ASP A 85 -3.57 12.33 -1.28
N ASP A 86 -2.61 11.73 -1.99
CA ASP A 86 -2.54 11.60 -3.45
C ASP A 86 -3.81 10.99 -4.06
N ASN A 87 -4.53 10.21 -3.25
CA ASN A 87 -5.84 9.69 -3.55
C ASN A 87 -6.89 10.45 -2.73
N VAL A 88 -7.41 11.55 -3.31
CA VAL A 88 -8.40 12.45 -2.68
C VAL A 88 -9.63 11.71 -2.16
N ALA A 89 -10.00 10.57 -2.78
CA ALA A 89 -11.13 9.75 -2.36
C ALA A 89 -10.82 8.87 -1.12
N ALA A 90 -9.54 8.57 -0.87
CA ALA A 90 -9.07 7.72 0.22
C ALA A 90 -8.55 8.51 1.45
N GLY A 91 -8.39 9.83 1.31
CA GLY A 91 -7.78 10.66 2.36
C GLY A 91 -6.29 10.33 2.56
N ALA A 92 -5.75 10.73 3.71
CA ALA A 92 -4.35 10.53 4.06
C ALA A 92 -4.05 9.04 4.34
N THR A 93 -3.63 8.30 3.33
CA THR A 93 -3.34 6.86 3.47
C THR A 93 -1.89 6.62 3.88
N PHE A 94 -1.65 5.57 4.66
CA PHE A 94 -0.33 4.92 4.68
C PHE A 94 -0.28 3.90 3.56
N PHE A 95 0.80 3.87 2.80
CA PHE A 95 0.94 2.92 1.69
C PHE A 95 2.33 2.31 1.60
N VAL A 96 2.35 1.12 1.00
CA VAL A 96 3.56 0.50 0.43
C VAL A 96 3.31 0.29 -1.05
N ARG A 97 4.20 0.82 -1.87
CA ARG A 97 4.09 0.82 -3.33
C ARG A 97 5.31 0.17 -3.93
N ASN A 98 5.07 -0.73 -4.89
CA ASN A 98 6.11 -1.13 -5.83
C ASN A 98 6.18 -0.03 -6.90
N VAL A 99 7.27 0.73 -6.92
CA VAL A 99 7.46 1.87 -7.82
C VAL A 99 7.72 1.39 -9.23
N THR A 100 8.51 0.33 -9.39
CA THR A 100 8.86 -0.28 -10.69
C THR A 100 7.61 -0.65 -11.50
N ASN A 101 6.59 -1.20 -10.84
CA ASN A 101 5.32 -1.63 -11.45
C ASN A 101 4.19 -0.62 -11.24
N ALA A 102 4.46 0.48 -10.54
CA ALA A 102 3.50 1.53 -10.20
C ALA A 102 2.23 1.05 -9.45
N LEU A 103 2.32 -0.03 -8.67
CA LEU A 103 1.18 -0.60 -7.93
C LEU A 103 1.35 -0.47 -6.41
N ASN A 104 0.30 0.00 -5.75
CA ASN A 104 0.20 -0.09 -4.30
C ASN A 104 -0.04 -1.56 -3.92
N VAL A 105 0.74 -2.09 -2.99
CA VAL A 105 0.62 -3.47 -2.47
C VAL A 105 -0.04 -3.52 -1.11
N LEU A 106 0.01 -2.41 -0.38
CA LEU A 106 -0.67 -2.20 0.89
C LEU A 106 -1.14 -0.75 0.92
N GLN A 107 -2.39 -0.54 1.30
CA GLN A 107 -2.94 0.78 1.59
C GLN A 107 -3.77 0.68 2.87
N MET A 108 -3.58 1.60 3.79
CA MET A 108 -4.33 1.69 5.04
C MET A 108 -4.89 3.11 5.16
N ALA A 109 -6.20 3.21 5.33
CA ALA A 109 -6.86 4.49 5.54
C ALA A 109 -6.95 4.84 7.04
N PRO A 110 -7.02 6.13 7.40
CA PRO A 110 -7.23 6.58 8.78
C PRO A 110 -8.48 6.01 9.44
N GLU A 111 -9.49 5.68 8.66
CA GLU A 111 -10.78 5.15 9.08
C GLU A 111 -10.76 3.62 9.27
N GLY A 112 -9.58 3.00 9.13
CA GLY A 112 -9.33 1.60 9.49
C GLY A 112 -9.59 0.57 8.39
N HIS A 113 -9.99 0.99 7.20
CA HIS A 113 -10.14 0.09 6.06
C HIS A 113 -8.81 -0.09 5.32
N VAL A 114 -8.62 -1.26 4.70
CA VAL A 114 -7.31 -1.72 4.22
C VAL A 114 -7.45 -2.35 2.85
N ALA A 115 -6.51 -2.09 1.95
CA ALA A 115 -6.35 -2.85 0.70
C ALA A 115 -5.03 -3.61 0.72
N ILE A 116 -5.09 -4.93 0.50
CA ILE A 116 -3.95 -5.85 0.55
C ILE A 116 -3.78 -6.52 -0.81
N GLY A 117 -2.56 -6.48 -1.34
CA GLY A 117 -2.19 -7.03 -2.63
C GLY A 117 -2.00 -5.97 -3.71
N ALA A 118 -1.12 -6.25 -4.66
CA ALA A 118 -0.76 -5.34 -5.74
C ALA A 118 -2.00 -4.92 -6.54
N GLY A 119 -2.31 -3.62 -6.57
CA GLY A 119 -3.46 -3.10 -7.32
C GLY A 119 -4.82 -3.37 -6.68
N SER A 120 -4.88 -3.80 -5.42
CA SER A 120 -6.15 -3.87 -4.69
C SER A 120 -6.76 -2.48 -4.51
N GLU A 121 -8.08 -2.38 -4.70
CA GLU A 121 -8.81 -1.15 -4.52
C GLU A 121 -9.13 -0.93 -3.04
N LEU A 122 -9.01 0.31 -2.59
CA LEU A 122 -9.36 0.69 -1.22
C LEU A 122 -10.87 0.87 -1.12
N VAL A 123 -11.50 0.12 -0.21
CA VAL A 123 -12.96 0.09 -0.05
C VAL A 123 -13.31 0.48 1.39
N ALA A 124 -14.14 1.51 1.55
CA ALA A 124 -14.54 2.03 2.85
C ALA A 124 -15.19 0.92 3.72
N GLY A 125 -14.71 0.77 4.95
CA GLY A 125 -15.23 -0.21 5.91
C GLY A 125 -14.85 -1.67 5.64
N ALA A 126 -13.97 -1.95 4.68
CA ALA A 126 -13.61 -3.32 4.31
C ALA A 126 -12.09 -3.59 4.38
N ILE A 127 -11.74 -4.87 4.48
CA ILE A 127 -10.42 -5.38 4.11
C ILE A 127 -10.56 -5.91 2.69
N SER A 128 -10.08 -5.13 1.72
CA SER A 128 -10.08 -5.50 0.31
C SER A 128 -8.83 -6.32 -0.04
N VAL A 129 -9.01 -7.41 -0.79
CA VAL A 129 -7.92 -8.27 -1.27
C VAL A 129 -7.74 -8.20 -2.79
N GLY A 130 -8.43 -7.29 -3.48
CA GLY A 130 -8.36 -7.16 -4.93
C GLY A 130 -9.11 -5.95 -5.47
N SER A 131 -9.35 -5.97 -6.78
CA SER A 131 -10.23 -5.03 -7.49
C SER A 131 -11.17 -5.85 -8.37
N LEU A 132 -12.18 -5.20 -8.96
CA LEU A 132 -13.06 -5.87 -9.93
C LEU A 132 -12.23 -6.52 -11.05
N GLY A 133 -12.44 -7.82 -11.26
CA GLY A 133 -11.74 -8.63 -12.26
C GLY A 133 -10.30 -9.03 -11.90
N ASN A 134 -9.79 -8.58 -10.76
CA ASN A 134 -8.50 -8.97 -10.18
C ASN A 134 -8.66 -9.38 -8.71
N GLU A 135 -9.70 -10.15 -8.42
CA GLU A 135 -9.96 -10.70 -7.09
C GLU A 135 -8.93 -11.78 -6.73
N ARG A 136 -8.62 -11.89 -5.44
CA ARG A 136 -7.69 -12.89 -4.92
C ARG A 136 -8.41 -13.93 -4.10
N ARG A 137 -7.90 -15.16 -4.15
CA ARG A 137 -8.31 -16.23 -3.25
C ARG A 137 -7.67 -16.03 -1.88
N VAL A 138 -8.44 -16.24 -0.82
CA VAL A 138 -7.91 -16.45 0.53
C VAL A 138 -7.83 -17.96 0.73
N THR A 139 -6.61 -18.50 0.83
CA THR A 139 -6.37 -19.95 0.92
C THR A 139 -5.76 -20.33 2.27
N HIS A 140 -5.91 -21.60 2.65
CA HIS A 140 -5.49 -22.11 3.96
C HIS A 140 -6.24 -21.48 5.14
N ALA A 141 -7.49 -21.06 4.92
CA ALA A 141 -8.42 -20.75 6.01
C ALA A 141 -8.83 -22.05 6.71
N ALA A 142 -8.85 -22.02 8.04
CA ALA A 142 -9.47 -23.07 8.83
C ALA A 142 -11.01 -22.99 8.69
N ASP A 143 -11.68 -24.09 8.95
CA ASP A 143 -13.14 -24.15 8.96
C ASP A 143 -13.71 -23.27 10.09
N ALA A 144 -14.79 -22.56 9.78
CA ALA A 144 -15.53 -21.69 10.71
C ALA A 144 -16.10 -22.47 11.90
N ILE A 145 -16.06 -21.87 13.09
CA ILE A 145 -16.60 -22.43 14.33
C ILE A 145 -17.64 -21.46 14.92
N ASP A 146 -17.32 -20.17 14.98
CA ASP A 146 -18.17 -19.12 15.55
C ASP A 146 -18.91 -18.32 14.46
N ASP A 147 -19.95 -17.58 14.86
CA ASP A 147 -20.83 -16.80 13.98
C ASP A 147 -20.11 -15.71 13.13
N HIS A 148 -18.87 -15.37 13.47
CA HIS A 148 -18.09 -14.32 12.81
C HIS A 148 -16.86 -14.85 12.06
N ASP A 149 -16.77 -16.16 11.89
CA ASP A 149 -15.72 -16.79 11.10
C ASP A 149 -16.05 -16.81 9.61
N ALA A 150 -15.01 -16.80 8.78
CA ALA A 150 -15.16 -16.98 7.34
C ALA A 150 -15.42 -18.47 7.02
N VAL A 151 -16.48 -18.75 6.26
CA VAL A 151 -16.83 -20.11 5.83
C VAL A 151 -15.90 -20.58 4.71
N THR A 152 -15.41 -21.82 4.79
CA THR A 152 -14.57 -22.43 3.75
C THR A 152 -15.39 -23.16 2.68
N LEU A 153 -14.76 -23.44 1.53
CA LEU A 153 -15.38 -24.28 0.49
C LEU A 153 -15.68 -25.71 1.00
N GLY A 154 -14.89 -26.23 1.95
CA GLY A 154 -15.12 -27.56 2.53
C GLY A 154 -16.45 -27.62 3.29
N GLN A 155 -16.72 -26.61 4.12
CA GLN A 155 -17.98 -26.50 4.85
C GLN A 155 -19.18 -26.30 3.93
N ALA A 156 -19.04 -25.48 2.88
CA ALA A 156 -20.11 -25.27 1.90
C ALA A 156 -20.47 -26.57 1.16
N ASN A 157 -19.47 -27.36 0.76
CA ASN A 157 -19.73 -28.66 0.12
C ASN A 157 -20.37 -29.66 1.08
N ALA A 158 -19.94 -29.72 2.35
CA ALA A 158 -20.52 -30.62 3.34
C ALA A 158 -22.01 -30.31 3.58
N LEU A 159 -22.37 -29.03 3.68
CA LEU A 159 -23.77 -28.61 3.78
C LEU A 159 -24.59 -29.06 2.57
N LEU A 160 -24.05 -28.87 1.36
CA LEU A 160 -24.72 -29.29 0.13
C LEU A 160 -24.90 -30.81 0.04
N ASP A 161 -23.90 -31.57 0.48
CA ASP A 161 -23.97 -33.03 0.48
C ASP A 161 -25.07 -33.54 1.45
N ASP A 162 -25.16 -32.95 2.64
CA ASP A 162 -26.20 -33.27 3.63
C ASP A 162 -27.61 -32.91 3.11
N GLU A 163 -27.78 -31.72 2.53
CA GLU A 163 -29.07 -31.29 1.96
C GLU A 163 -29.52 -32.16 0.77
N VAL A 164 -28.58 -32.53 -0.11
CA VAL A 164 -28.87 -33.41 -1.24
C VAL A 164 -29.28 -34.80 -0.75
N ALA A 165 -28.64 -35.33 0.31
CA ALA A 165 -29.00 -36.61 0.89
C ALA A 165 -30.43 -36.60 1.47
N ASP A 166 -30.81 -35.54 2.19
CA ASP A 166 -32.15 -35.38 2.76
C ASP A 166 -33.24 -35.25 1.68
N ILE A 167 -32.95 -34.52 0.60
CA ILE A 167 -33.86 -34.41 -0.55
C ILE A 167 -34.02 -35.77 -1.23
N GLN A 168 -32.92 -36.51 -1.44
CA GLN A 168 -32.97 -37.85 -2.01
C GLN A 168 -33.82 -38.81 -1.15
N ALA A 169 -33.70 -38.73 0.17
CA ALA A 169 -34.53 -39.50 1.09
C ALA A 169 -36.02 -39.14 0.97
N SER A 170 -36.34 -37.85 0.87
CA SER A 170 -37.71 -37.37 0.69
C SER A 170 -38.31 -37.81 -0.65
N ILE A 171 -37.53 -37.79 -1.73
CA ILE A 171 -37.94 -38.28 -3.05
C ILE A 171 -38.23 -39.79 -3.00
N ALA A 172 -37.37 -40.55 -2.32
CA ALA A 172 -37.56 -41.99 -2.16
C ALA A 172 -38.87 -42.30 -1.39
N ASP A 173 -39.17 -41.57 -0.31
CA ASP A 173 -40.45 -41.70 0.41
C ASP A 173 -41.66 -41.39 -0.48
N LEU A 174 -41.60 -40.27 -1.21
CA LEU A 174 -42.68 -39.89 -2.13
C LEU A 174 -42.91 -40.93 -3.21
N ASN A 175 -41.85 -41.50 -3.78
CA ASN A 175 -41.95 -42.58 -4.76
C ASN A 175 -42.57 -43.84 -4.15
N ALA A 176 -42.17 -44.22 -2.94
CA ALA A 176 -42.75 -45.38 -2.26
C ALA A 176 -44.25 -45.18 -1.96
N ARG A 177 -44.65 -43.98 -1.56
CA ARG A 177 -46.07 -43.62 -1.35
C ARG A 177 -46.86 -43.65 -2.65
N LEU A 178 -46.26 -43.18 -3.74
CA LEU A 178 -46.87 -43.25 -5.07
C LEU A 178 -47.07 -44.72 -5.49
N ASP A 179 -46.06 -45.56 -5.33
CA ASP A 179 -46.14 -46.99 -5.65
C ASP A 179 -47.22 -47.71 -4.83
N ALA A 180 -47.34 -47.38 -3.53
CA ALA A 180 -48.39 -47.93 -2.67
C ALA A 180 -49.80 -47.52 -3.14
N ILE A 181 -50.00 -46.25 -3.51
CA ILE A 181 -51.28 -45.77 -4.05
C ILE A 181 -51.60 -46.47 -5.37
N LEU A 182 -50.61 -46.62 -6.26
CA LEU A 182 -50.79 -47.31 -7.54
C LEU A 182 -51.24 -48.77 -7.36
N LEU A 183 -50.74 -49.45 -6.31
CA LEU A 183 -51.15 -50.81 -5.97
C LEU A 183 -52.59 -50.87 -5.44
N GLU A 184 -53.03 -49.88 -4.67
CA GLU A 184 -54.39 -49.82 -4.09
C GLU A 184 -55.48 -49.54 -5.15
N ILE A 185 -55.14 -48.79 -6.21
CA ILE A 185 -56.06 -48.43 -7.29
C ILE A 185 -56.02 -49.37 -8.49
N ALA A 186 -55.15 -50.39 -8.48
CA ALA A 186 -55.08 -51.38 -9.54
C ALA A 186 -56.35 -52.28 -9.51
N PRO A 187 -57.11 -52.39 -10.62
CA PRO A 187 -58.37 -53.13 -10.70
C PRO A 187 -58.22 -54.66 -10.63
#